data_AF-A0A816F8A9-F1
#
_entry.id   AF-A0A816F8A9-F1
#
_cell.length_a   1.000
_cell.length_b   1.000
_cell.length_c   1.000
_cell.angle_alpha   90.00
_cell.angle_beta   90.00
_cell.angle_gamma   90.00
#
_symmetry.space_group_name_H-M   'P 1'
#
loop_
_entity.id
_entity.type
_entity.pdbx_description
1 polymer ?
#
loop_
_entity_poly.entity_id
_entity_poly.type
_entity_poly.pdbx_seq_one_letter_code
_entity_poly.pdbx_strand_id
1 'polypeptide(L)'
;MAGTNSKGAELVVEAWLNPTFKENLLKDPTNTIKQFLNFNDFSTNMCVVESTDDIHNLIVCTLCSCYPRQLLGLPPGWYKSRSYRTRAPRNPRQVLKEFGTEIPEHVKIQVHDSTADLRYLVLPRRPKGTENWSREQLIPLVTRDAMIGVSKVKL
;
A
#
# COMPACT_ATOMS: atom_id res chain seq x y z
N MET A 1 6.68 -0.35 20.01
CA MET A 1 5.24 -0.43 19.66
C MET A 1 4.87 0.80 18.83
N ALA A 2 5.11 0.77 17.53
CA ALA A 2 4.66 1.83 16.63
C ALA A 2 3.23 1.49 16.22
N GLY A 3 2.29 2.38 16.54
CA GLY A 3 0.85 2.15 16.39
C GLY A 3 0.49 1.50 15.07
N THR A 4 -0.10 0.32 15.15
CA THR A 4 -0.76 -0.36 14.05
C THR A 4 -1.88 0.57 13.60
N ASN A 5 -1.66 1.37 12.56
CA ASN A 5 -2.74 2.15 11.97
C ASN A 5 -3.68 1.17 11.26
N SER A 6 -4.75 0.80 11.96
CA SER A 6 -5.72 -0.20 11.53
C SER A 6 -6.49 0.24 10.28
N LYS A 7 -6.70 1.55 10.08
CA LYS A 7 -7.52 2.10 8.98
C LYS A 7 -7.08 1.64 7.58
N GLY A 8 -5.77 1.68 7.29
CA GLY A 8 -5.27 1.20 6.01
C GLY A 8 -5.47 -0.31 5.83
N ALA A 9 -5.23 -1.08 6.90
CA ALA A 9 -5.44 -2.53 6.88
C ALA A 9 -6.91 -2.90 6.73
N GLU A 10 -7.82 -2.23 7.45
CA GLU A 10 -9.26 -2.38 7.35
C GLU A 10 -9.75 -2.09 5.92
N LEU A 11 -9.23 -1.05 5.28
CA LEU A 11 -9.53 -0.70 3.88
C LEU A 11 -9.11 -1.80 2.91
N VAL A 12 -7.89 -2.33 3.06
CA VAL A 12 -7.37 -3.42 2.23
C VAL A 12 -8.20 -4.69 2.42
N VAL A 13 -8.52 -5.05 3.66
CA VAL A 13 -9.33 -6.24 3.95
C VAL A 13 -10.76 -6.09 3.44
N GLU A 14 -11.37 -4.91 3.54
CA GLU A 14 -12.66 -4.63 2.90
C GLU A 14 -12.58 -4.90 1.39
N ALA A 15 -11.56 -4.35 0.72
CA ALA A 15 -11.37 -4.57 -0.71
C ALA A 15 -11.10 -6.04 -1.09
N TRP A 16 -10.53 -6.85 -0.19
CA TRP A 16 -10.37 -8.29 -0.41
C TRP A 16 -11.65 -9.10 -0.26
N LEU A 17 -12.55 -8.66 0.62
CA LEU A 17 -13.79 -9.39 0.95
C LEU A 17 -15.00 -8.90 0.15
N ASN A 18 -14.94 -7.68 -0.39
CA ASN A 18 -16.05 -7.02 -1.06
C ASN A 18 -15.62 -6.52 -2.45
N PRO A 19 -15.91 -7.30 -3.53
CA PRO A 19 -15.52 -6.94 -4.90
C PRO A 19 -16.09 -5.59 -5.36
N THR A 20 -17.33 -5.26 -4.99
CA THR A 20 -17.96 -3.97 -5.32
C THR A 20 -17.24 -2.82 -4.64
N PHE A 21 -16.85 -2.99 -3.38
CA PHE A 21 -16.05 -1.99 -2.67
C PHE A 21 -14.69 -1.78 -3.35
N LYS A 22 -14.02 -2.88 -3.74
CA LYS A 22 -12.74 -2.81 -4.44
C LYS A 22 -12.84 -2.06 -5.77
N GLU A 23 -13.86 -2.34 -6.57
CA GLU A 23 -14.08 -1.63 -7.84
C GLU A 23 -14.24 -0.13 -7.62
N ASN A 24 -15.08 0.26 -6.66
CA ASN A 24 -15.26 1.66 -6.28
C ASN A 24 -13.96 2.29 -5.76
N LEU A 25 -13.20 1.56 -4.93
CA LEU A 25 -11.93 2.01 -4.36
C LEU A 25 -10.89 2.28 -5.43
N LEU A 26 -10.83 1.48 -6.50
CA LEU A 26 -9.90 1.67 -7.60
C LEU A 26 -10.34 2.80 -8.54
N LYS A 27 -11.65 3.01 -8.70
CA LYS A 27 -12.21 4.04 -9.58
C LYS A 27 -12.22 5.44 -8.96
N ASP A 28 -12.62 5.55 -7.70
CA ASP A 28 -12.70 6.81 -6.94
C ASP A 28 -12.18 6.60 -5.51
N PRO A 29 -10.85 6.52 -5.33
CA PRO A 29 -10.25 6.16 -4.05
C PRO A 29 -10.59 7.17 -2.95
N THR A 30 -10.49 8.47 -3.25
CA THR A 30 -10.68 9.53 -2.27
C THR A 30 -12.09 9.49 -1.66
N ASN A 31 -13.13 9.45 -2.50
CA ASN A 31 -14.51 9.41 -2.00
C ASN A 31 -14.85 8.08 -1.34
N THR A 32 -14.38 6.96 -1.91
CA THR A 32 -14.62 5.63 -1.33
C THR A 32 -14.03 5.51 0.08
N ILE A 33 -12.78 5.97 0.27
CA ILE A 33 -12.11 5.97 1.58
C ILE A 33 -12.84 6.90 2.56
N LYS A 34 -13.23 8.09 2.11
CA LYS A 34 -13.96 9.07 2.93
C LYS A 34 -15.27 8.49 3.47
N GLN A 35 -16.05 7.84 2.60
CA GLN A 35 -17.30 7.20 2.96
C GLN A 35 -17.08 6.00 3.89
N PHE A 36 -16.13 5.12 3.56
CA PHE A 36 -15.82 3.93 4.35
C PHE A 36 -15.42 4.25 5.79
N LEU A 37 -14.55 5.25 5.97
CA LEU A 37 -14.08 5.64 7.30
C LEU A 37 -15.04 6.58 8.04
N ASN A 38 -16.16 6.96 7.42
CA ASN A 38 -17.06 8.03 7.87
C ASN A 38 -16.27 9.28 8.31
N PHE A 39 -15.25 9.65 7.52
CA PHE A 39 -14.23 10.61 7.94
C PHE A 39 -14.36 11.91 7.16
N ASN A 40 -15.17 12.83 7.68
CA ASN A 40 -15.50 14.08 6.99
C ASN A 40 -14.29 14.95 6.65
N ASP A 41 -13.24 14.89 7.46
CA ASP A 41 -11.97 15.63 7.30
C ASP A 41 -10.93 14.90 6.41
N PHE A 42 -11.34 13.87 5.67
CA PHE A 42 -10.47 13.24 4.68
C PHE A 42 -10.34 14.13 3.44
N SER A 43 -9.27 14.92 3.38
CA SER A 43 -8.96 15.85 2.29
C SER A 43 -7.76 15.42 1.43
N THR A 44 -7.11 14.31 1.80
CA THR A 44 -5.98 13.78 1.02
C THR A 44 -6.47 13.24 -0.32
N ASN A 45 -5.94 13.75 -1.42
CA ASN A 45 -6.19 13.21 -2.76
C ASN A 45 -5.47 11.85 -2.90
N MET A 46 -6.24 10.77 -3.04
CA MET A 46 -5.74 9.40 -2.98
C MET A 46 -5.75 8.72 -4.36
N CYS A 47 -4.73 7.89 -4.58
CA CYS A 47 -4.70 6.88 -5.62
C CYS A 47 -4.41 5.50 -5.00
N VAL A 48 -5.25 4.51 -5.29
CA VAL A 48 -5.01 3.12 -4.85
C VAL A 48 -4.53 2.32 -6.06
N VAL A 49 -3.39 1.66 -5.90
CA VAL A 49 -2.75 0.88 -6.98
C VAL A 49 -2.75 -0.60 -6.60
N GLU A 50 -3.42 -1.41 -7.42
CA GLU A 50 -3.57 -2.84 -7.16
C GLU A 50 -2.36 -3.63 -7.64
N SER A 51 -1.79 -4.45 -6.75
CA SER A 51 -0.82 -5.47 -7.15
C SER A 51 -1.53 -6.75 -7.57
N THR A 52 -1.10 -7.34 -8.68
CA THR A 52 -1.67 -8.56 -9.30
C THR A 52 -0.62 -9.65 -9.43
N ASP A 53 -0.94 -10.77 -10.08
CA ASP A 53 0.07 -11.78 -10.43
C ASP A 53 1.19 -11.22 -11.30
N ASP A 54 0.90 -10.26 -12.18
CA ASP A 54 1.84 -9.72 -13.16
C ASP A 54 2.42 -8.36 -12.77
N ILE A 55 1.84 -7.67 -11.79
CA ILE A 55 2.23 -6.30 -11.39
C ILE A 55 2.45 -6.22 -9.89
N HIS A 56 3.63 -5.74 -9.48
CA HIS A 56 3.95 -5.36 -8.10
C HIS A 56 4.15 -3.85 -8.01
N ASN A 57 3.37 -3.18 -7.17
CA ASN A 57 3.47 -1.73 -7.00
C ASN A 57 4.42 -1.36 -5.85
N LEU A 58 5.16 -0.27 -6.00
CA LEU A 58 6.08 0.27 -5.00
C LEU A 58 5.95 1.79 -4.92
N ILE A 59 5.77 2.35 -3.72
CA ILE A 59 5.57 3.79 -3.53
C ILE A 59 6.83 4.46 -3.02
N VAL A 60 7.19 5.61 -3.59
CA VAL A 60 8.28 6.47 -3.13
C VAL A 60 7.85 7.94 -3.16
N CYS A 61 8.59 8.81 -2.46
CA CYS A 61 8.57 10.24 -2.69
C CYS A 61 10.01 10.70 -2.85
N THR A 62 10.47 10.83 -4.09
CA THR A 62 11.89 11.10 -4.37
C THR A 62 12.32 12.47 -3.83
N LEU A 63 11.43 13.46 -3.90
CA LEU A 63 11.70 14.84 -3.51
C LEU A 63 11.73 15.07 -2.00
N CYS A 64 10.91 14.37 -1.22
CA CYS A 64 10.82 14.58 0.22
C CYS A 64 10.37 13.33 0.99
N SER A 65 9.08 13.26 1.32
CA SER A 65 8.48 12.22 2.16
C SER A 65 6.94 12.25 2.12
N CYS A 66 6.34 12.62 0.98
CA CYS A 66 4.89 12.59 0.79
C CYS A 66 4.34 11.20 1.12
N TYR A 67 3.28 11.12 1.92
CA TYR A 67 2.81 9.86 2.50
C TYR A 67 1.34 9.97 2.92
N PRO A 68 0.49 8.92 2.77
CA PRO A 68 -0.93 8.95 3.16
C PRO A 68 -1.10 8.82 4.69
N ARG A 69 -0.76 9.89 5.43
CA ARG A 69 -0.68 9.85 6.90
C ARG A 69 -2.01 9.55 7.59
N GLN A 70 -3.14 9.97 7.01
CA GLN A 70 -4.46 9.68 7.55
C GLN A 70 -4.79 8.17 7.56
N LEU A 71 -4.11 7.36 6.73
CA LEU A 71 -4.30 5.91 6.65
C LEU A 71 -3.15 5.13 7.29
N LEU A 72 -1.90 5.57 7.08
CA LEU A 72 -0.72 4.79 7.43
C LEU A 72 0.12 5.43 8.56
N GLY A 73 -0.22 6.64 9.00
CA GLY A 73 0.50 7.37 10.04
C GLY A 73 1.78 8.02 9.54
N LEU A 74 2.75 8.18 10.43
CA LEU A 74 4.02 8.80 10.07
C LEU A 74 4.86 7.86 9.19
N PRO A 75 5.50 8.37 8.12
CA PRO A 75 6.36 7.55 7.29
C PRO A 75 7.56 7.04 8.11
N PRO A 76 7.98 5.78 7.92
CA PRO A 76 9.13 5.22 8.63
C PRO A 76 10.43 5.95 8.25
N GLY A 77 11.46 5.81 9.09
CA GLY A 77 12.77 6.43 8.87
C GLY A 77 13.39 6.08 7.52
N TRP A 78 13.30 4.80 7.12
CA TRP A 78 13.83 4.33 5.84
C TRP A 78 13.15 4.96 4.63
N TYR A 79 11.84 5.26 4.70
CA TYR A 79 11.09 5.86 3.59
C TYR A 79 11.59 7.27 3.28
N LYS A 80 11.99 8.01 4.32
CA LYS A 80 12.54 9.37 4.22
C LYS A 80 14.02 9.38 3.80
N SER A 81 14.70 8.24 3.89
CA SER A 81 16.13 8.14 3.68
C SER A 81 16.51 8.42 2.22
N ARG A 82 17.68 9.04 2.02
CA ARG A 82 18.23 9.24 0.68
C ARG A 82 18.43 7.92 -0.05
N SER A 83 18.87 6.88 0.66
CA SER A 83 19.09 5.53 0.09
C SER A 83 17.83 4.99 -0.59
N TYR A 84 16.69 5.00 0.10
CA TYR A 84 15.43 4.54 -0.47
C TYR A 84 14.98 5.44 -1.63
N ARG A 85 14.96 6.76 -1.39
CA ARG A 85 14.40 7.75 -2.32
C ARG A 85 15.12 7.82 -3.65
N THR A 86 16.44 7.60 -3.68
CA THR A 86 17.20 7.63 -4.94
C THR A 86 17.23 6.30 -5.67
N ARG A 87 17.10 5.18 -4.95
CA ARG A 87 17.25 3.84 -5.51
C ARG A 87 15.94 3.18 -5.90
N ALA A 88 14.85 3.39 -5.15
CA ALA A 88 13.55 2.79 -5.44
C ALA A 88 13.10 2.99 -6.91
N PRO A 89 13.19 4.19 -7.52
CA PRO A 89 12.80 4.36 -8.93
C PRO A 89 13.82 3.81 -9.94
N ARG A 90 15.08 3.59 -9.56
CA ARG A 90 16.17 3.20 -10.49
C ARG A 90 16.46 1.71 -10.46
N ASN A 91 16.41 1.11 -9.27
CA ASN A 91 16.69 -0.30 -9.06
C ASN A 91 15.71 -0.89 -8.02
N PRO A 92 14.40 -0.94 -8.35
CA PRO A 92 13.38 -1.37 -7.41
C PRO A 92 13.57 -2.83 -6.96
N ARG A 93 13.99 -3.74 -7.86
CA ARG A 93 14.20 -5.16 -7.51
C ARG A 93 15.27 -5.32 -6.43
N GLN A 94 16.41 -4.62 -6.54
CA GLN A 94 17.45 -4.69 -5.53
C GLN A 94 17.00 -4.10 -4.20
N VAL A 95 16.29 -2.97 -4.21
CA VAL A 95 15.71 -2.38 -3.00
C VAL A 95 14.75 -3.37 -2.33
N LEU A 96 13.83 -3.99 -3.08
CA LEU A 96 12.90 -4.97 -2.54
C LEU A 96 13.62 -6.20 -1.95
N LYS A 97 14.70 -6.66 -2.59
CA LYS A 97 15.52 -7.76 -2.06
C LYS A 97 16.14 -7.42 -0.70
N GLU A 98 16.57 -6.17 -0.49
CA GLU A 98 17.08 -5.70 0.81
C GLU A 98 16.01 -5.68 1.91
N PHE A 99 14.73 -5.54 1.54
CA PHE A 99 13.58 -5.72 2.44
C PHE A 99 13.17 -7.20 2.62
N GLY A 100 13.89 -8.14 2.01
CA GLY A 100 13.54 -9.57 2.04
C GLY A 100 12.36 -9.94 1.14
N THR A 101 12.11 -9.14 0.10
CA THR A 101 11.01 -9.31 -0.85
C THR A 101 11.55 -9.62 -2.23
N GLU A 102 11.43 -10.87 -2.64
CA GLU A 102 11.80 -11.30 -3.98
C GLU A 102 10.58 -11.20 -4.91
N ILE A 103 10.75 -10.46 -6.01
CA ILE A 103 9.77 -10.31 -7.08
C ILE A 103 10.29 -11.09 -8.30
N PRO A 104 9.55 -12.11 -8.79
CA PRO A 104 9.95 -12.86 -9.97
C PRO A 104 10.20 -11.96 -11.17
N GLU A 105 11.08 -12.39 -12.07
CA GLU A 105 11.51 -11.58 -13.21
C GLU A 105 10.36 -11.22 -14.16
N HIS A 106 9.40 -12.14 -14.36
CA HIS A 106 8.22 -11.91 -15.19
C HIS A 106 7.24 -10.88 -14.60
N VAL A 107 7.26 -10.66 -13.28
CA VAL A 107 6.37 -9.69 -12.62
C VAL A 107 6.93 -8.29 -12.81
N LYS A 108 6.16 -7.40 -13.44
CA LYS A 108 6.52 -6.00 -13.64
C LYS A 108 6.46 -5.26 -12.30
N ILE A 109 7.49 -4.46 -12.01
CA ILE A 109 7.42 -3.52 -10.87
C ILE A 109 7.05 -2.13 -11.37
N GLN A 110 5.97 -1.58 -10.83
CA GLN A 110 5.53 -0.21 -11.08
C GLN A 110 5.86 0.66 -9.87
N VAL A 111 6.76 1.62 -10.07
CA VAL A 111 7.15 2.57 -9.03
C VAL A 111 6.31 3.84 -9.17
N HIS A 112 5.61 4.19 -8.10
CA HIS A 112 4.77 5.39 -8.01
C HIS A 112 5.48 6.44 -7.18
N ASP A 113 5.93 7.50 -7.83
CA ASP A 113 6.53 8.64 -7.16
C ASP A 113 5.43 9.63 -6.75
N SER A 114 5.37 9.94 -5.46
CA SER A 114 4.39 10.85 -4.87
C SER A 114 4.80 12.30 -5.12
N THR A 115 4.84 12.68 -6.40
CA THR A 115 5.00 14.06 -6.85
C THR A 115 3.64 14.77 -6.83
N ALA A 116 3.63 16.07 -6.55
CA ALA A 116 2.43 16.89 -6.39
C ALA A 116 1.54 16.47 -5.19
N ASP A 117 0.22 16.61 -5.32
CA ASP A 117 -0.78 16.51 -4.27
C ASP A 117 -1.33 15.08 -4.06
N LEU A 118 -1.12 14.18 -5.02
CA LEU A 118 -1.60 12.79 -4.95
C LEU A 118 -0.81 11.95 -3.92
N ARG A 119 -1.52 11.10 -3.18
CA ARG A 119 -0.92 10.11 -2.26
C ARG A 119 -1.34 8.71 -2.67
N TYR A 120 -0.36 7.82 -2.75
CA TYR A 120 -0.58 6.44 -3.15
C TYR A 120 -0.78 5.52 -1.95
N LEU A 121 -1.58 4.48 -2.13
CA LEU A 121 -1.63 3.30 -1.28
C LEU A 121 -1.61 2.05 -2.17
N VAL A 122 -0.74 1.09 -1.86
CA VAL A 122 -0.77 -0.21 -2.54
C VAL A 122 -1.92 -1.02 -1.96
N LEU A 123 -2.79 -1.55 -2.82
CA LEU A 123 -3.67 -2.66 -2.47
C LEU A 123 -2.89 -3.96 -2.71
N PRO A 124 -2.32 -4.59 -1.67
CA PRO A 124 -1.57 -5.83 -1.84
C PRO A 124 -2.52 -6.97 -2.19
N ARG A 125 -1.95 -8.06 -2.70
CA ARG A 125 -2.69 -9.29 -2.93
C ARG A 125 -3.07 -9.97 -1.62
N ARG A 126 -4.27 -10.53 -1.58
CA ARG A 126 -4.66 -11.48 -0.52
C ARG A 126 -3.79 -12.74 -0.64
N PRO A 127 -3.14 -13.20 0.44
CA PRO A 127 -2.36 -14.42 0.39
C PRO A 127 -3.27 -15.65 0.20
N LYS A 128 -2.80 -16.62 -0.59
CA LYS A 128 -3.47 -17.93 -0.77
C LYS A 128 -3.61 -18.64 0.57
N GLY A 129 -4.65 -19.46 0.74
CA GLY A 129 -4.90 -20.20 1.98
C GLY A 129 -5.63 -19.40 3.05
N THR A 130 -6.11 -18.19 2.70
CA THR A 130 -6.92 -17.36 3.59
C THR A 130 -8.36 -17.23 3.16
N GLU A 131 -8.83 -18.03 2.18
CA GLU A 131 -10.13 -17.86 1.51
C GLU A 131 -11.30 -17.80 2.50
N ASN A 132 -11.26 -18.61 3.55
CA ASN A 132 -12.28 -18.71 4.59
C ASN A 132 -11.97 -17.89 5.86
N TRP A 133 -10.93 -17.06 5.84
CA TRP A 133 -10.56 -16.26 7.01
C TRP A 133 -11.54 -15.10 7.23
N SER A 134 -11.83 -14.82 8.50
CA SER A 134 -12.60 -13.66 8.90
C SER A 134 -11.80 -12.37 8.71
N ARG A 135 -12.50 -11.22 8.77
CA ARG A 135 -11.86 -9.90 8.75
C ARG A 135 -10.79 -9.77 9.83
N GLU A 136 -11.11 -10.21 11.05
CA GLU A 136 -10.25 -10.13 12.22
C GLU A 136 -8.97 -10.95 12.06
N GLN A 137 -9.05 -12.06 11.32
CA GLN A 137 -7.89 -12.88 10.98
C GLN A 137 -7.04 -12.27 9.86
N LEU A 138 -7.66 -11.54 8.92
CA LEU A 138 -6.97 -10.93 7.77
C LEU A 138 -6.27 -9.61 8.10
N ILE A 139 -6.85 -8.77 8.96
CA ILE A 139 -6.30 -7.45 9.30
C ILE A 139 -4.83 -7.53 9.77
N PRO A 140 -4.45 -8.45 10.68
CA PRO A 140 -3.06 -8.55 11.13
C PRO A 140 -2.05 -8.88 10.03
N LEU A 141 -2.48 -9.48 8.92
CA LEU A 141 -1.61 -9.80 7.79
C LEU A 141 -1.23 -8.55 6.98
N VAL A 142 -2.08 -7.52 6.98
CA VAL A 142 -1.86 -6.31 6.19
C VAL A 142 -0.92 -5.37 6.93
N THR A 143 0.36 -5.45 6.60
CA THR A 143 1.38 -4.59 7.19
C THR A 143 1.46 -3.23 6.48
N ARG A 144 1.98 -2.22 7.19
CA ARG A 144 2.35 -0.93 6.58
C ARG A 144 3.26 -1.10 5.38
N ASP A 145 4.23 -2.01 5.50
CA ASP A 145 5.24 -2.25 4.47
C ASP A 145 4.62 -2.88 3.21
N ALA A 146 3.56 -3.69 3.36
CA ALA A 146 2.77 -4.19 2.24
C ALA A 146 1.95 -3.09 1.55
N MET A 147 1.40 -2.14 2.33
CA MET A 147 0.67 -0.98 1.79
C MET A 147 1.57 0.08 1.15
N ILE A 148 2.88 0.03 1.38
CA ILE A 148 3.89 0.82 0.64
C ILE A 148 4.41 0.04 -0.59
N GLY A 149 4.34 -1.29 -0.53
CA GLY A 149 4.84 -2.19 -1.57
C GLY A 149 6.28 -2.65 -1.38
N VAL A 150 6.90 -2.42 -0.22
CA VAL A 150 8.26 -2.97 0.06
C VAL A 150 8.21 -4.43 0.52
N SER A 151 7.04 -4.92 0.92
CA SER A 151 6.80 -6.32 1.24
C SER A 151 5.55 -6.88 0.57
N LYS A 152 5.51 -8.20 0.41
CA LYS A 152 4.26 -8.93 0.16
C LYS A 152 3.58 -9.23 1.49
N VAL A 153 2.26 -9.44 1.46
CA VAL A 153 1.55 -10.06 2.58
C VAL A 153 1.97 -11.54 2.63
N LYS A 154 2.41 -12.00 3.80
CA LYS A 154 2.85 -13.38 4.04
C LYS A 154 1.95 -14.01 5.10
N LEU A 155 1.75 -15.33 5.02
CA LEU A 155 1.24 -16.13 6.13
C LEU A 155 2.36 -16.47 7.11
#